data_AF-A0A822YW74-F1
#
_entry.id   AF-A0A822YW74-F1
#
_cell.length_a   1.000
_cell.length_b   1.000
_cell.length_c   1.000
_cell.angle_alpha   90.00
_cell.angle_beta   90.00
_cell.angle_gamma   90.00
#
_symmetry.space_group_name_H-M   'P 1'
#
loop_
_entity.id
_entity.type
_entity.pdbx_description
1 polymer ?
#
loop_
_entity_poly.entity_id
_entity_poly.type
_entity_poly.pdbx_seq_one_letter_code
_entity_poly.pdbx_strand_id
1 'polypeptide(L)'
;MVFFIYLPNPSHIEARDGSFTVELIHRDSPFSPFHNSAETQHIRLRKAVHRSMSRVEYFRSRSLSSAASSSSKTFVSMVTPKSGEFLIKLSIGTPPFELFAIVDTGSDLTWIKCKPNNQDYDQSTSLFDPKASSSYGDLSCFSTPCKELVKTSCSINGETCQYSYSYRDRSSTMGTLASEKLNLNSVLMENIVFGCAHPYSGDLSNIADGLIGPFNWWKTVILPCALAGEQHE
;
A
#
# COMPACT_ATOMS: atom_id res chain seq x y z
N MET A 1 -40.67 -18.10 2.23
CA MET A 1 -40.36 -16.94 3.09
C MET A 1 -39.19 -16.21 2.43
N VAL A 2 -39.47 -15.11 1.74
CA VAL A 2 -38.47 -14.33 1.00
C VAL A 2 -37.94 -13.26 1.95
N PHE A 3 -36.65 -13.32 2.28
CA PHE A 3 -36.00 -12.27 3.06
C PHE A 3 -35.59 -11.14 2.12
N PHE A 4 -36.30 -10.01 2.19
CA PHE A 4 -35.85 -8.76 1.60
C PHE A 4 -34.80 -8.14 2.53
N ILE A 5 -33.55 -8.13 2.09
CA ILE A 5 -32.50 -7.36 2.74
C ILE A 5 -32.67 -5.91 2.26
N TYR A 6 -33.24 -5.06 3.09
CA TYR A 6 -33.25 -3.62 2.87
C TYR A 6 -31.81 -3.13 3.08
N LEU A 7 -31.10 -2.83 1.99
CA LEU A 7 -29.86 -2.07 2.08
C LEU A 7 -30.28 -0.61 2.32
N PRO A 8 -30.02 -0.02 3.50
CA PRO A 8 -30.25 1.41 3.66
C PRO A 8 -29.40 2.16 2.62
N ASN A 9 -29.99 3.19 2.01
CA ASN A 9 -29.23 4.13 1.19
C ASN A 9 -27.97 4.54 1.96
N PRO A 10 -26.78 4.58 1.32
CA PRO A 10 -25.59 5.07 1.99
C PRO A 10 -25.88 6.52 2.39
N SER A 11 -26.16 6.73 3.67
CA SER A 11 -26.14 8.05 4.27
C SER A 11 -24.70 8.53 4.08
N HIS A 12 -24.52 9.51 3.20
CA HIS A 12 -23.29 10.27 3.11
C HIS A 12 -23.02 10.82 4.51
N ILE A 13 -22.08 10.22 5.23
CA ILE A 13 -21.48 10.85 6.38
C ILE A 13 -20.61 11.94 5.77
N GLU A 14 -21.15 13.16 5.68
CA GLU A 14 -20.34 14.34 5.47
C GLU A 14 -19.35 14.40 6.62
N ALA A 15 -18.13 14.02 6.29
CA ALA A 15 -17.09 13.97 7.26
C ALA A 15 -16.63 15.43 7.49
N ARG A 16 -16.54 15.81 8.77
CA ARG A 16 -16.21 17.18 9.21
C ARG A 16 -14.83 17.60 8.69
N ASP A 17 -14.56 18.92 8.71
CA ASP A 17 -13.29 19.52 8.32
C ASP A 17 -12.10 18.69 8.83
N GLY A 18 -11.26 18.23 7.90
CA GLY A 18 -10.10 17.36 8.17
C GLY A 18 -10.28 15.88 7.79
N SER A 19 -11.40 15.50 7.19
CA SER A 19 -11.66 14.14 6.71
C SER A 19 -11.39 13.97 5.21
N PHE A 20 -11.05 12.75 4.80
CA PHE A 20 -10.84 12.40 3.39
C PHE A 20 -11.61 11.14 3.02
N THR A 21 -12.12 11.12 1.79
CA THR A 21 -12.78 9.95 1.20
C THR A 21 -11.99 9.50 -0.01
N VAL A 22 -11.80 8.19 -0.13
CA VAL A 22 -11.08 7.56 -1.24
C VAL A 22 -11.99 6.57 -1.92
N GLU A 23 -12.02 6.62 -3.25
CA GLU A 23 -12.72 5.62 -4.03
C GLU A 23 -11.91 4.32 -4.09
N LEU A 24 -12.51 3.22 -3.62
CA LEU A 24 -11.94 1.89 -3.77
C LEU A 24 -12.34 1.29 -5.12
N ILE A 25 -11.34 1.04 -5.95
CA ILE A 25 -11.51 0.44 -7.28
C ILE A 25 -11.42 -1.07 -7.15
N HIS A 26 -12.53 -1.77 -7.34
CA HIS A 26 -12.52 -3.23 -7.36
C HIS A 26 -11.67 -3.75 -8.52
N ARG A 27 -10.88 -4.79 -8.29
CA ARG A 27 -9.93 -5.36 -9.28
C ARG A 27 -10.54 -5.70 -10.64
N ASP A 28 -11.77 -6.22 -10.64
CA ASP A 28 -12.47 -6.61 -11.87
C ASP A 28 -13.25 -5.44 -12.52
N SER A 29 -13.21 -4.23 -11.93
CA SER A 29 -13.84 -3.00 -12.44
C SER A 29 -13.20 -2.56 -13.77
N PRO A 30 -13.95 -1.97 -14.73
CA PRO A 30 -13.38 -1.35 -15.92
C PRO A 30 -12.31 -0.28 -15.65
N PHE A 31 -12.32 0.32 -14.47
CA PHE A 31 -11.36 1.35 -14.05
C PHE A 31 -10.06 0.77 -13.43
N SER A 32 -9.97 -0.55 -13.28
CA SER A 32 -8.81 -1.22 -12.73
C SER A 32 -7.76 -1.50 -13.82
N PRO A 33 -6.45 -1.31 -13.55
CA PRO A 33 -5.40 -1.73 -14.47
C PRO A 33 -5.35 -3.25 -14.68
N PHE A 34 -6.04 -4.03 -13.83
CA PHE A 34 -6.17 -5.48 -13.96
C PHE A 34 -7.40 -5.91 -14.75
N HIS A 35 -8.19 -4.98 -15.27
CA HIS A 35 -9.41 -5.30 -16.00
C HIS A 35 -9.11 -5.99 -17.32
N ASN A 36 -9.65 -7.19 -17.51
CA ASN A 36 -9.65 -7.86 -18.80
C ASN A 36 -11.03 -7.73 -19.46
N SER A 37 -11.12 -6.92 -20.51
CA SER A 37 -12.35 -6.69 -21.27
C SER A 37 -12.82 -7.94 -22.02
N ALA A 38 -11.92 -8.90 -22.29
CA ALA A 38 -12.27 -10.17 -22.93
C ALA A 38 -12.94 -11.17 -21.98
N GLU A 39 -12.93 -10.93 -20.66
CA GLU A 39 -13.54 -11.84 -19.69
C GLU A 39 -15.02 -11.61 -19.50
N THR A 40 -15.80 -12.69 -19.56
CA THR A 40 -17.23 -12.65 -19.25
C THR A 40 -17.48 -12.49 -17.75
N GLN A 41 -18.68 -12.02 -17.38
CA GLN A 41 -19.10 -11.90 -15.99
C GLN A 41 -18.99 -13.24 -15.23
N HIS A 42 -19.32 -14.36 -15.90
CA HIS A 42 -19.21 -15.69 -15.31
C HIS A 42 -17.76 -16.05 -14.96
N ILE A 43 -16.79 -15.73 -15.83
CA ILE A 43 -15.36 -15.96 -15.56
C ILE A 43 -14.90 -15.11 -14.38
N ARG A 44 -15.31 -13.83 -14.34
CA ARG A 44 -14.98 -12.91 -13.24
C ARG A 44 -15.55 -13.41 -11.91
N LEU A 45 -16.81 -13.85 -11.89
CA LEU A 45 -17.45 -14.44 -10.70
C LEU A 45 -16.73 -15.70 -10.23
N ARG A 46 -16.39 -16.62 -11.15
CA ARG A 46 -15.63 -17.84 -10.82
C ARG A 46 -14.26 -17.51 -10.21
N LYS A 47 -13.55 -16.51 -10.76
CA LYS A 47 -12.29 -16.02 -10.19
C LYS A 47 -12.51 -15.43 -8.80
N ALA A 48 -13.54 -14.62 -8.60
CA ALA A 48 -13.87 -14.03 -7.29
C ALA A 48 -14.17 -15.10 -6.23
N VAL A 49 -14.96 -16.13 -6.56
CA VAL A 49 -15.21 -17.28 -5.67
C VAL A 49 -13.91 -18.00 -5.34
N HIS A 50 -13.07 -18.27 -6.34
CA HIS A 50 -11.77 -18.93 -6.11
C HIS A 50 -10.86 -18.10 -5.19
N ARG A 51 -10.82 -16.77 -5.36
CA ARG A 51 -10.08 -15.86 -4.47
C ARG A 51 -10.65 -15.91 -3.05
N SER A 52 -11.97 -15.91 -2.90
CA SER A 52 -12.66 -16.03 -1.61
C SER A 52 -12.32 -17.34 -0.89
N MET A 53 -12.39 -18.48 -1.58
CA MET A 53 -12.00 -19.77 -1.02
C MET A 53 -10.52 -19.80 -0.61
N SER A 54 -9.64 -19.21 -1.42
CA SER A 54 -8.20 -19.12 -1.09
C SER A 54 -7.99 -18.32 0.21
N ARG A 55 -8.75 -17.23 0.40
CA ARG A 55 -8.70 -16.38 1.60
C ARG A 55 -9.23 -17.11 2.84
N VAL A 56 -10.31 -17.89 2.71
CA VAL A 56 -10.82 -18.72 3.82
C VAL A 56 -9.78 -19.76 4.25
N GLU A 57 -9.17 -20.47 3.30
CA GLU A 57 -8.15 -21.48 3.65
C GLU A 57 -6.92 -20.84 4.30
N TYR A 58 -6.53 -19.65 3.85
CA TYR A 58 -5.47 -18.87 4.50
C TYR A 58 -5.81 -18.58 5.96
N PHE A 59 -7.00 -18.04 6.26
CA PHE A 59 -7.40 -17.77 7.64
C PHE A 59 -7.51 -19.05 8.49
N ARG A 60 -8.03 -20.13 7.91
CA ARG A 60 -8.11 -21.44 8.57
C ARG A 60 -6.73 -21.98 8.94
N SER A 61 -5.78 -21.93 8.01
CA SER A 61 -4.39 -22.34 8.25
C SER A 61 -3.74 -21.53 9.39
N ARG A 62 -4.14 -20.26 9.55
CA ARG A 62 -3.65 -19.37 10.61
C ARG A 62 -4.23 -19.72 11.98
N SER A 63 -5.52 -20.04 12.08
CA SER A 63 -6.12 -20.51 13.35
C SER A 63 -5.40 -21.74 13.89
N LEU A 64 -4.97 -22.66 13.02
CA LEU A 64 -4.16 -23.82 13.42
C LEU A 64 -2.70 -23.45 13.75
N SER A 65 -2.09 -22.51 13.02
CA SER A 65 -0.67 -22.12 13.21
C SER A 65 -0.42 -21.21 14.41
N SER A 66 -1.46 -20.53 14.92
CA SER A 66 -1.37 -19.60 16.05
C SER A 66 -1.24 -20.33 17.40
N ALA A 67 -1.58 -21.61 17.45
CA ALA A 67 -1.35 -22.46 18.63
C ALA A 67 0.12 -22.89 18.78
N ALA A 68 0.99 -22.66 17.78
CA ALA A 68 2.29 -23.31 17.67
C ALA A 68 3.53 -22.38 17.61
N SER A 69 3.39 -21.04 17.66
CA SER A 69 4.57 -20.16 17.51
C SER A 69 4.52 -18.89 18.37
N SER A 70 4.91 -19.04 19.63
CA SER A 70 5.58 -17.99 20.41
C SER A 70 7.09 -18.12 20.21
N SER A 71 7.70 -17.31 19.35
CA SER A 71 9.10 -16.82 19.44
C SER A 71 9.67 -16.45 18.07
N SER A 72 9.81 -15.13 17.85
CA SER A 72 10.73 -14.39 16.96
C SER A 72 10.00 -13.19 16.35
N LYS A 73 10.38 -11.98 16.77
CA LYS A 73 9.86 -10.72 16.23
C LYS A 73 10.50 -10.44 14.86
N THR A 74 10.08 -11.19 13.84
CA THR A 74 10.27 -10.77 12.45
C THR A 74 9.02 -9.98 12.06
N PHE A 75 9.17 -8.79 11.46
CA PHE A 75 8.04 -8.09 10.86
C PHE A 75 7.54 -8.88 9.66
N VAL A 76 6.41 -9.54 9.86
CA VAL A 76 5.73 -10.33 8.84
C VAL A 76 4.28 -9.89 8.79
N SER A 77 3.97 -9.00 7.85
CA SER A 77 2.59 -8.55 7.62
C SER A 77 1.76 -9.62 6.92
N MET A 78 0.48 -9.67 7.28
CA MET A 78 -0.52 -10.53 6.67
C MET A 78 -1.00 -9.91 5.34
N VAL A 79 -0.35 -10.29 4.25
CA VAL A 79 -0.87 -10.02 2.90
C VAL A 79 -1.62 -11.25 2.40
N THR A 80 -2.81 -11.00 1.83
CA THR A 80 -3.58 -12.05 1.15
C THR A 80 -2.92 -12.33 -0.21
N PRO A 81 -2.52 -13.57 -0.54
CA PRO A 81 -1.55 -13.89 -1.62
C PRO A 81 -1.95 -13.60 -3.09
N LYS A 82 -2.91 -12.72 -3.38
CA LYS A 82 -3.45 -12.55 -4.76
C LYS A 82 -3.78 -11.10 -5.09
N SER A 83 -2.75 -10.28 -5.30
CA SER A 83 -2.75 -8.91 -5.86
C SER A 83 -3.85 -7.94 -5.38
N GLY A 84 -4.35 -8.10 -4.14
CA GLY A 84 -5.43 -7.28 -3.60
C GLY A 84 -6.78 -7.46 -4.32
N GLU A 85 -7.88 -7.13 -3.62
CA GLU A 85 -9.22 -7.04 -4.22
C GLU A 85 -9.58 -5.60 -4.60
N PHE A 86 -8.98 -4.62 -3.90
CA PHE A 86 -9.26 -3.20 -4.07
C PHE A 86 -7.96 -2.43 -4.28
N LEU A 87 -8.03 -1.51 -5.24
CA LEU A 87 -7.00 -0.52 -5.52
C LEU A 87 -7.49 0.87 -5.18
N ILE A 88 -6.56 1.79 -5.02
CA ILE A 88 -6.82 3.23 -5.04
C ILE A 88 -5.96 3.87 -6.12
N LYS A 89 -6.52 4.91 -6.75
CA LYS A 89 -5.76 5.82 -7.61
C LYS A 89 -5.25 6.97 -6.75
N LEU A 90 -3.98 7.29 -6.86
CA LEU A 90 -3.35 8.40 -6.16
C LEU A 90 -2.26 9.03 -7.03
N SER A 91 -1.76 10.19 -6.62
CA SER A 91 -0.58 10.79 -7.21
C SER A 91 0.50 11.03 -6.18
N ILE A 92 1.76 10.96 -6.60
CA ILE A 92 2.94 11.12 -5.76
C ILE A 92 3.96 12.03 -6.45
N GLY A 93 4.67 12.86 -5.68
CA GLY A 93 5.77 13.68 -6.19
C GLY A 93 5.39 15.05 -6.76
N THR A 94 6.43 15.79 -7.14
CA THR A 94 6.32 17.13 -7.74
C THR A 94 7.23 17.24 -8.98
N PRO A 95 6.68 17.20 -10.21
CA PRO A 95 5.26 17.21 -10.55
C PRO A 95 4.53 15.88 -10.19
N PRO A 96 3.18 15.89 -10.06
CA PRO A 96 2.43 14.71 -9.66
C PRO A 96 2.55 13.55 -10.66
N PHE A 97 2.90 12.38 -10.15
CA PHE A 97 2.94 11.10 -10.87
C PHE A 97 1.79 10.21 -10.42
N GLU A 98 0.86 9.89 -11.32
CA GLU A 98 -0.30 9.05 -10.99
C GLU A 98 0.04 7.55 -10.98
N LEU A 99 -0.49 6.82 -10.01
CA LEU A 99 -0.32 5.37 -9.90
C LEU A 99 -1.54 4.68 -9.25
N PHE A 100 -1.62 3.36 -9.45
CA PHE A 100 -2.58 2.51 -8.74
C PHE A 100 -1.87 1.68 -7.68
N ALA A 101 -2.39 1.72 -6.46
CA ALA A 101 -1.83 0.95 -5.35
C ALA A 101 -2.89 0.09 -4.67
N ILE A 102 -2.48 -1.09 -4.19
CA ILE A 102 -3.33 -1.97 -3.40
C ILE A 102 -3.48 -1.39 -2.00
N VAL A 103 -4.71 -1.37 -1.48
CA VAL A 103 -4.94 -1.01 -0.07
C VAL A 103 -4.67 -2.24 0.79
N ASP A 104 -3.71 -2.12 1.69
CA ASP A 104 -3.32 -3.18 2.62
C ASP A 104 -3.43 -2.68 4.05
N THR A 105 -4.56 -2.95 4.70
CA THR A 105 -4.76 -2.62 6.11
C THR A 105 -3.96 -3.51 7.07
N GLY A 106 -3.29 -4.53 6.56
CA GLY A 106 -2.55 -5.53 7.33
C GLY A 106 -1.06 -5.25 7.47
N SER A 107 -0.51 -4.21 6.83
CA SER A 107 0.91 -3.83 6.93
C SER A 107 1.12 -2.43 7.50
N ASP A 108 2.33 -2.25 8.03
CA ASP A 108 2.86 -1.00 8.54
C ASP A 108 3.76 -0.26 7.54
N LEU A 109 3.98 -0.80 6.34
CA LEU A 109 4.79 -0.18 5.30
C LEU A 109 3.95 0.19 4.08
N THR A 110 3.89 1.49 3.78
CA THR A 110 3.50 1.99 2.46
C THR A 110 4.72 1.99 1.54
N TRP A 111 4.61 1.42 0.35
CA TRP A 111 5.69 1.42 -0.65
C TRP A 111 5.16 1.47 -2.09
N ILE A 112 5.97 2.00 -3.00
CA ILE A 112 5.70 2.00 -4.45
C ILE A 112 6.93 1.52 -5.21
N LYS A 113 6.75 1.03 -6.42
CA LYS A 113 7.87 0.65 -7.29
C LYS A 113 8.54 1.91 -7.86
N CYS A 114 9.84 1.99 -7.67
CA CYS A 114 10.67 3.04 -8.20
C CYS A 114 11.54 2.55 -9.35
N LYS A 115 11.90 3.43 -10.28
CA LYS A 115 12.88 3.12 -11.33
C LYS A 115 14.22 2.72 -10.69
N PRO A 116 14.92 1.72 -11.25
CA PRO A 116 16.33 1.53 -10.91
C PRO A 116 17.13 2.72 -11.43
N ASN A 117 18.31 2.92 -10.87
CA ASN A 117 19.19 3.99 -11.31
C ASN A 117 19.92 3.70 -12.65
N ASN A 118 19.73 2.56 -13.34
CA ASN A 118 20.61 2.18 -14.47
C ASN A 118 20.12 1.11 -15.49
N GLN A 119 18.85 0.68 -15.55
CA GLN A 119 18.44 -0.25 -16.63
C GLN A 119 17.02 0.00 -17.16
N ASP A 120 16.90 -0.15 -18.47
CA ASP A 120 15.68 -0.06 -19.26
C ASP A 120 14.70 -1.17 -18.86
N TYR A 121 13.74 -0.82 -18.01
CA TYR A 121 12.62 -1.69 -17.66
C TYR A 121 11.61 -1.73 -18.81
N ASP A 122 10.93 -2.87 -18.94
CA ASP A 122 9.90 -3.12 -19.94
C ASP A 122 8.79 -2.04 -19.85
N GLN A 123 8.45 -1.40 -20.96
CA GLN A 123 7.66 -0.15 -21.04
C GLN A 123 6.21 -0.23 -20.49
N SER A 124 5.78 -1.37 -19.94
CA SER A 124 4.38 -1.63 -19.57
C SER A 124 3.98 -1.19 -18.16
N THR A 125 4.91 -0.93 -17.24
CA THR A 125 4.59 -0.36 -15.92
C THR A 125 5.26 0.98 -15.70
N SER A 126 4.47 2.01 -15.44
CA SER A 126 4.97 3.33 -15.07
C SER A 126 5.60 3.25 -13.68
N LEU A 127 6.92 3.37 -13.61
CA LEU A 127 7.67 3.39 -12.34
C LEU A 127 7.92 4.83 -11.91
N PHE A 128 7.73 5.12 -10.62
CA PHE A 128 8.06 6.43 -10.07
C PHE A 128 9.57 6.70 -10.18
N ASP A 129 9.95 7.89 -10.64
CA ASP A 129 11.34 8.30 -10.76
C ASP A 129 11.68 9.31 -9.65
N PRO A 130 12.41 8.89 -8.60
CA PRO A 130 12.81 9.78 -7.52
C PRO A 130 13.54 11.04 -7.99
N LYS A 131 14.32 10.94 -9.08
CA LYS A 131 15.10 12.07 -9.60
C LYS A 131 14.23 13.09 -10.35
N ALA A 132 13.05 12.69 -10.78
CA ALA A 132 12.11 13.56 -11.47
C ALA A 132 11.22 14.36 -10.51
N SER A 133 11.20 14.00 -9.22
CA SER A 133 10.39 14.68 -8.20
C SER A 133 11.24 15.64 -7.37
N SER A 134 10.87 16.92 -7.39
CA SER A 134 11.52 17.96 -6.58
C SER A 134 11.18 17.90 -5.09
N SER A 135 10.18 17.10 -4.70
CA SER A 135 9.78 16.90 -3.30
C SER A 135 10.22 15.56 -2.70
N TYR A 136 10.94 14.75 -3.48
CA TYR A 136 11.53 13.50 -3.01
C TYR A 136 12.68 13.79 -2.04
N GLY A 137 12.70 13.09 -0.90
CA GLY A 137 13.81 13.18 0.06
C GLY A 137 14.15 11.82 0.65
N ASP A 138 15.39 11.36 0.46
CA ASP A 138 15.88 10.16 1.15
C ASP A 138 15.88 10.36 2.67
N LEU A 139 15.46 9.33 3.40
CA LEU A 139 15.55 9.36 4.86
C LEU A 139 16.93 8.94 5.34
N SER A 140 17.53 9.80 6.17
CA SER A 140 18.74 9.45 6.91
C SER A 140 18.49 8.26 7.86
N CYS A 141 19.53 7.45 8.05
CA CYS A 141 19.52 6.40 9.05
C CYS A 141 19.32 6.88 10.49
N PHE A 142 19.60 8.15 10.76
CA PHE A 142 19.39 8.71 12.09
C PHE A 142 17.93 9.10 12.35
N SER A 143 17.10 9.13 11.31
CA SER A 143 15.68 9.47 11.41
C SER A 143 14.91 8.45 12.24
N THR A 144 13.90 8.92 12.98
CA THR A 144 13.01 8.05 13.76
C THR A 144 12.33 6.98 12.90
N PRO A 145 11.77 7.28 11.71
CA PRO A 145 11.11 6.26 10.88
C PRO A 145 12.05 5.13 10.45
N CYS A 146 13.33 5.42 10.19
CA CYS A 146 14.31 4.39 9.84
C CYS A 146 14.60 3.43 11.01
N LYS A 147 14.61 3.94 12.25
CA LYS A 147 14.89 3.15 13.46
C LYS A 147 13.71 2.30 13.91
N GLU A 148 12.49 2.68 13.53
CA GLU A 148 11.27 1.96 13.89
C GLU A 148 11.06 0.69 13.04
N LEU A 149 11.60 0.66 11.82
CA LEU A 149 11.60 -0.54 10.97
C LEU A 149 12.67 -1.54 11.46
N VAL A 150 12.28 -2.81 11.72
CA VAL A 150 13.14 -3.83 12.36
C VAL A 150 14.27 -4.29 11.44
N LYS A 151 14.06 -4.24 10.13
CA LYS A 151 15.04 -4.65 9.13
C LYS A 151 15.41 -3.48 8.23
N THR A 152 16.30 -2.64 8.76
CA THR A 152 16.93 -1.56 8.02
C THR A 152 18.45 -1.72 7.96
N SER A 153 19.06 -1.19 6.92
CA SER A 153 20.50 -1.06 6.76
C SER A 153 20.83 0.33 6.24
N CYS A 154 22.08 0.75 6.40
CA CYS A 154 22.51 2.12 6.09
C CYS A 154 23.53 2.14 4.97
N SER A 155 23.50 3.21 4.17
CA SER A 155 24.67 3.56 3.36
C SER A 155 25.87 3.86 4.26
N ILE A 156 27.08 3.78 3.69
CA ILE A 156 28.36 3.95 4.40
C ILE A 156 28.41 5.28 5.18
N ASN A 157 27.82 6.33 4.63
CA ASN A 157 27.74 7.66 5.22
C ASN A 157 26.50 7.89 6.12
N GLY A 158 25.60 6.90 6.25
CA GLY A 158 24.36 7.02 7.04
C GLY A 158 23.29 7.95 6.46
N GLU A 159 23.51 8.45 5.24
CA GLU A 159 22.60 9.39 4.56
C GLU A 159 21.33 8.72 4.04
N THR A 160 21.37 7.42 3.73
CA THR A 160 20.21 6.69 3.21
C THR A 160 19.88 5.49 4.08
N CYS A 161 18.59 5.34 4.35
CA CYS A 161 18.02 4.20 5.06
C CYS A 161 17.44 3.20 4.05
N GLN A 162 18.06 2.03 3.95
CA GLN A 162 17.55 0.91 3.16
C GLN A 162 16.66 0.04 4.04
N TYR A 163 15.55 -0.45 3.50
CA TYR A 163 14.64 -1.35 4.21
C TYR A 163 14.54 -2.71 3.51
N SER A 164 14.22 -3.73 4.31
CA SER A 164 13.79 -5.04 3.83
C SER A 164 12.54 -5.47 4.57
N TYR A 165 11.47 -5.76 3.82
CA TYR A 165 10.17 -6.08 4.37
C TYR A 165 9.68 -7.40 3.79
N SER A 166 9.18 -8.28 4.65
CA SER A 166 8.70 -9.61 4.26
C SER A 166 7.24 -9.78 4.63
N TYR A 167 6.48 -10.36 3.72
CA TYR A 167 5.07 -10.68 3.90
C TYR A 167 4.88 -12.15 4.24
N ARG A 168 3.73 -12.48 4.85
CA ARG A 168 3.36 -13.85 5.24
C ARG A 168 3.23 -14.79 4.04
N ASP A 169 2.89 -14.25 2.88
CA ASP A 169 2.79 -14.99 1.62
C ASP A 169 4.15 -15.35 1.01
N ARG A 170 5.24 -14.99 1.71
CA ARG A 170 6.66 -15.13 1.33
C ARG A 170 7.12 -14.15 0.26
N SER A 171 6.27 -13.23 -0.17
CA SER A 171 6.73 -12.08 -0.94
C SER A 171 7.54 -11.13 -0.07
N SER A 172 8.41 -10.36 -0.71
CA SER A 172 9.23 -9.35 -0.03
C SER A 172 9.42 -8.13 -0.90
N THR A 173 9.62 -6.99 -0.25
CA THR A 173 9.97 -5.73 -0.87
C THR A 173 11.20 -5.17 -0.19
N MET A 174 12.10 -4.59 -0.99
CA MET A 174 13.34 -4.00 -0.51
C MET A 174 13.58 -2.71 -1.30
N GLY A 175 14.13 -1.70 -0.63
CA GLY A 175 14.28 -0.39 -1.23
C GLY A 175 14.84 0.66 -0.28
N THR A 176 14.77 1.92 -0.70
CA THR A 176 15.15 3.08 0.12
C THR A 176 13.91 3.63 0.82
N LEU A 177 14.01 3.96 2.11
CA LEU A 177 12.98 4.77 2.78
C LEU A 177 13.17 6.23 2.41
N ALA A 178 12.08 6.88 2.05
CA ALA A 178 12.05 8.26 1.63
C ALA A 178 10.79 8.96 2.15
N SER A 179 10.80 10.29 2.08
CA SER A 179 9.64 11.16 2.25
C SER A 179 9.21 11.73 0.91
N GLU A 180 7.90 11.91 0.72
CA GLU A 180 7.36 12.50 -0.51
C GLU A 180 5.99 13.14 -0.25
N LYS A 181 5.51 13.93 -1.23
CA LYS A 181 4.14 14.43 -1.30
C LYS A 181 3.23 13.39 -1.94
N LEU A 182 2.15 13.05 -1.26
CA LEU A 182 1.09 12.18 -1.77
C LEU A 182 -0.19 13.01 -1.90
N ASN A 183 -0.82 12.97 -3.05
CA ASN A 183 -2.13 13.57 -3.26
C ASN A 183 -3.18 12.50 -3.56
N LEU A 184 -4.21 12.51 -2.73
CA LEU A 184 -5.36 11.62 -2.80
C LEU A 184 -6.60 12.45 -3.13
N ASN A 185 -6.89 12.57 -4.42
CA ASN A 185 -7.91 13.47 -4.97
C ASN A 185 -7.71 14.93 -4.57
N SER A 186 -8.31 15.33 -3.44
CA SER A 186 -8.37 16.71 -2.93
C SER A 186 -7.49 16.91 -1.69
N VAL A 187 -6.84 15.85 -1.21
CA VAL A 187 -6.06 15.88 0.02
C VAL A 187 -4.59 15.68 -0.29
N LEU A 188 -3.85 16.79 -0.16
CA LEU A 188 -2.40 16.80 -0.25
C LEU A 188 -1.81 16.47 1.12
N MET A 189 -1.00 15.42 1.17
CA MET A 189 -0.24 15.00 2.33
C MET A 189 1.24 15.18 2.02
N GLU A 190 1.93 15.98 2.82
CA GLU A 190 3.35 16.23 2.66
C GLU A 190 4.17 15.40 3.64
N ASN A 191 5.45 15.16 3.31
CA ASN A 191 6.40 14.43 4.16
C ASN A 191 5.93 13.01 4.52
N ILE A 192 5.20 12.36 3.62
CA ILE A 192 4.75 10.98 3.82
C ILE A 192 5.94 10.04 3.69
N VAL A 193 6.20 9.29 4.75
CA VAL A 193 7.26 8.26 4.75
C VAL A 193 6.78 7.03 4.01
N PHE A 194 7.52 6.63 2.99
CA PHE A 194 7.23 5.47 2.16
C PHE A 194 8.50 4.73 1.77
N GLY A 195 8.33 3.47 1.35
CA GLY A 195 9.37 2.67 0.72
C GLY A 195 9.41 2.89 -0.79
N CYS A 196 10.55 3.32 -1.30
CA CYS A 196 10.87 3.35 -2.72
C CYS A 196 11.44 1.99 -3.12
N ALA A 197 10.57 1.08 -3.54
CA ALA A 197 10.90 -0.32 -3.76
C ALA A 197 11.67 -0.52 -5.08
N HIS A 198 12.79 -1.22 -5.01
CA HIS A 198 13.59 -1.57 -6.19
C HIS A 198 13.16 -2.95 -6.71
N PRO A 199 12.64 -3.06 -7.94
CA PRO A 199 12.05 -4.31 -8.47
C PRO A 199 12.96 -5.53 -8.45
N TYR A 200 14.28 -5.35 -8.48
CA TYR A 200 15.27 -6.44 -8.48
C TYR A 200 15.56 -7.02 -7.08
N SER A 201 15.10 -6.36 -6.02
CA SER A 201 15.43 -6.71 -4.64
C SER A 201 14.30 -7.46 -3.93
N GLY A 202 13.20 -7.80 -4.62
CA GLY A 202 12.06 -8.54 -4.06
C GLY A 202 11.18 -9.22 -5.11
N ASP A 203 10.25 -10.07 -4.68
CA ASP A 203 9.26 -10.71 -5.57
C ASP A 203 8.04 -9.82 -5.75
N LEU A 204 8.16 -8.80 -6.61
CA LEU A 204 7.11 -7.81 -6.90
C LEU A 204 6.37 -8.10 -8.22
N SER A 205 6.59 -9.27 -8.79
CA SER A 205 6.22 -9.66 -10.17
C SER A 205 4.72 -9.62 -10.46
N ASN A 206 3.86 -9.65 -9.43
CA ASN A 206 2.40 -9.76 -9.57
C ASN A 206 1.60 -8.75 -8.71
N ILE A 207 2.24 -7.69 -8.24
CA ILE A 207 1.65 -6.65 -7.37
C ILE A 207 1.43 -5.37 -8.20
N ALA A 208 0.40 -4.58 -7.85
CA ALA A 208 0.17 -3.23 -8.41
C ALA A 208 1.41 -2.32 -8.31
N ASP A 209 1.35 -1.10 -8.82
CA ASP A 209 2.48 -0.15 -8.81
C ASP A 209 2.95 0.19 -7.39
N GLY A 210 2.13 -0.07 -6.39
CA GLY A 210 2.52 -0.07 -4.99
C GLY A 210 1.48 -0.70 -4.07
N LEU A 211 1.73 -0.55 -2.78
CA LEU A 211 0.89 -0.98 -1.68
C LEU A 211 0.84 0.13 -0.63
N ILE A 212 -0.37 0.51 -0.24
CA ILE A 212 -0.64 1.55 0.75
C ILE A 212 -1.13 0.91 2.03
N GLY A 213 -0.35 1.09 3.11
CA GLY A 213 -0.65 0.61 4.45
C GLY A 213 -1.01 1.76 5.40
N PRO A 214 -2.04 1.60 6.27
CA PRO A 214 -2.57 2.67 7.11
C PRO A 214 -1.64 3.06 8.28
N PHE A 215 -0.69 2.21 8.67
CA PHE A 215 0.06 2.38 9.92
C PHE A 215 1.11 3.50 9.87
N ASN A 216 1.76 3.74 8.72
CA ASN A 216 2.61 4.92 8.52
C ASN A 216 1.80 6.21 8.42
N TRP A 217 0.51 6.13 8.08
CA TRP A 217 -0.38 7.29 8.01
C TRP A 217 -0.93 7.66 9.38
N TRP A 218 -1.01 6.72 10.33
CA TRP A 218 -1.46 7.01 11.69
C TRP A 218 -0.61 8.10 12.35
N LYS A 219 0.72 8.02 12.20
CA LYS A 219 1.66 8.96 12.81
C LYS A 219 1.81 10.28 12.02
N THR A 220 1.71 10.25 10.70
CA THR A 220 1.98 11.42 9.84
C THR A 220 0.72 12.17 9.42
N VAL A 221 -0.44 11.50 9.38
CA VAL A 221 -1.72 12.04 8.86
C VAL A 221 -2.80 12.04 9.94
N ILE A 222 -3.05 10.90 10.60
CA ILE A 222 -4.17 10.77 11.54
C ILE A 222 -3.92 11.54 12.84
N LEU A 223 -2.70 11.49 13.40
CA LEU A 223 -2.34 12.25 14.59
C LEU A 223 -2.47 13.78 14.38
N PRO A 224 -1.89 14.37 13.32
CA PRO A 224 -2.08 15.81 13.05
C PRO A 224 -3.54 16.19 12.74
N CYS A 225 -4.28 15.37 11.98
CA CYS A 225 -5.71 15.63 11.71
C CYS A 225 -6.57 15.55 12.98
N ALA A 226 -6.28 14.61 13.89
CA ALA A 226 -6.98 14.50 15.18
C ALA A 226 -6.70 15.73 16.07
N LEU A 227 -5.46 16.21 16.09
CA LEU A 227 -5.05 17.39 16.87
C LEU A 227 -5.58 18.71 16.28
N ALA A 228 -5.75 18.80 14.95
CA ALA A 228 -6.35 19.96 14.30
C ALA A 228 -7.86 20.09 14.60
N GLY A 229 -8.55 18.98 14.84
CA GLY A 229 -9.95 18.95 15.25
C GLY A 229 -10.22 19.43 16.69
N GLU A 230 -9.20 19.46 17.55
CA GLU A 230 -9.32 19.92 18.94
C GLU A 230 -9.12 21.45 19.12
N GLN A 231 -8.74 22.19 18.06
CA GLN A 231 -8.55 23.65 18.13
C GLN A 231 -9.80 24.47 17.75
N HIS A 232 -10.93 23.80 17.49
CA HIS A 232 -12.21 24.41 17.14
C HIS A 232 -13.36 23.97 18.06
N GLU A 233 -13.08 23.78 19.35
CA GLU A 233 -14.12 23.66 20.40
C GLU A 233 -13.88 24.65 21.54
#